data_AF-A0A0T9R3G7-F1
#
_entry.id   AF-A0A0T9R3G7-F1
#
_cell.length_a   1.000
_cell.length_b   1.000
_cell.length_c   1.000
_cell.angle_alpha   90.00
_cell.angle_beta   90.00
_cell.angle_gamma   90.00
#
_symmetry.space_group_name_H-M   'P 1'
#
loop_
_entity.id
_entity.type
_entity.pdbx_description
1 polymer ?
#
loop_
_entity_poly.entity_id
_entity_poly.type
_entity_poly.pdbx_seq_one_letter_code
_entity_poly.pdbx_strand_id
1 'polypeptide(L)'
;MKLPDIARLTPRLQQQLTLPSVPPEGLRYRGPIVEIGPTLLRACLPDVAQGELCRIEPQGMLAEVVSIEQNMALLSPFASSDGLRCGQWVTPLGHMHRVQVGADLAGRILDGLGAPIDGGPPLTGQWRELDCPPPSPLTRQPVEQMLTTGIRAIDGILSCGEGQRIGIFAAAGVGKSTLLSMLCADSAADVMVLALIGERGREVREFLEQVLTPEARARTVVVVATSDRPALERLKGLSTATTVAEYFRERGLKVLLLADSLTRYARAAREIGLAAGEPPAAGSFPPSVFANLPRLLERTGNSDRGSITAFYTVLVEGDDMNEPVADEVRSLLDGHIVLSRRLAGAGHYPAIDIAASVSRIMPQIVSAGQLAMAQKLRRMLACYQEIELLVQIGEYQAGEDPQADEALQRYPAICAFLQQDHTLSRDPNTAHLDATLEHLAQVVG
;
A
#
# COMPACT_ATOMS: atom_id res chain seq x y z
N MET A 1 -38.63 -39.71 47.30
CA MET A 1 -37.46 -38.82 47.18
C MET A 1 -37.96 -37.41 46.85
N LYS A 2 -37.68 -36.41 47.70
CA LYS A 2 -37.92 -35.01 47.32
C LYS A 2 -36.82 -34.61 46.35
N LEU A 3 -37.20 -34.22 45.13
CA LEU A 3 -36.27 -33.66 44.16
C LEU A 3 -35.65 -32.37 44.75
N PRO A 4 -34.36 -32.12 44.55
CA PRO A 4 -33.72 -30.91 45.04
C PRO A 4 -34.35 -29.66 44.41
N ASP A 5 -34.50 -28.61 45.22
CA ASP A 5 -35.11 -27.35 44.83
C ASP A 5 -34.20 -26.58 43.86
N ILE A 6 -34.47 -26.72 42.57
CA ILE A 6 -33.69 -26.15 41.46
C ILE A 6 -33.53 -24.64 41.64
N ALA A 7 -34.57 -23.94 42.13
CA ALA A 7 -34.55 -22.49 42.32
C ALA A 7 -33.51 -22.04 43.38
N ARG A 8 -33.17 -22.90 44.34
CA ARG A 8 -32.10 -22.65 45.33
C ARG A 8 -30.71 -23.07 44.84
N LEU A 9 -30.63 -24.01 43.90
CA LEU A 9 -29.37 -24.47 43.35
C LEU A 9 -28.83 -23.54 42.27
N THR A 10 -29.69 -22.95 41.44
CA THR A 10 -29.27 -22.08 40.31
C THR A 10 -28.40 -20.90 40.74
N PRO A 11 -28.75 -20.10 41.79
CA PRO A 11 -27.93 -18.95 42.19
C PRO A 11 -26.58 -19.40 42.77
N ARG A 12 -26.57 -20.51 43.53
CA ARG A 12 -25.34 -21.08 44.11
C ARG A 12 -24.41 -21.67 43.06
N LEU A 13 -24.97 -22.36 42.08
CA LEU A 13 -24.20 -22.87 40.94
C LEU A 13 -23.67 -21.71 40.09
N GLN A 14 -24.46 -20.67 39.84
CA GLN A 14 -23.97 -19.47 39.15
C GLN A 14 -22.83 -18.79 39.91
N GLN A 15 -22.91 -18.69 41.24
CA GLN A 15 -21.85 -18.14 42.08
C GLN A 15 -20.59 -19.01 42.17
N GLN A 16 -20.72 -20.33 41.99
CA GLN A 16 -19.59 -21.27 42.02
C GLN A 16 -19.00 -21.54 40.62
N LEU A 17 -19.78 -21.33 39.56
CA LEU A 17 -19.39 -21.48 38.15
C LEU A 17 -18.99 -20.16 37.51
N THR A 18 -19.02 -19.03 38.24
CA THR A 18 -18.36 -17.81 37.83
C THR A 18 -16.86 -18.08 37.76
N LEU A 19 -16.39 -18.33 36.53
CA LEU A 19 -14.98 -18.34 36.23
C LEU A 19 -14.38 -17.00 36.67
N PRO A 20 -13.22 -17.00 37.35
CA PRO A 20 -12.52 -15.76 37.62
C PRO A 20 -12.27 -15.01 36.30
N SER A 21 -12.33 -13.68 36.30
CA SER A 21 -12.18 -12.90 35.06
C SER A 21 -10.83 -13.12 34.39
N VAL A 22 -9.81 -13.50 35.15
CA VAL A 22 -8.45 -13.79 34.68
C VAL A 22 -8.12 -15.24 35.02
N PRO A 23 -7.55 -16.04 34.10
CA PRO A 23 -7.20 -17.41 34.39
C PRO A 23 -6.02 -17.44 35.38
N PRO A 24 -5.94 -18.43 36.28
CA PRO A 24 -4.77 -18.61 37.13
C PRO A 24 -3.48 -18.74 36.30
N GLU A 25 -2.36 -18.30 36.85
CA GLU A 25 -1.07 -18.27 36.16
C GLU A 25 -0.73 -19.64 35.52
N GLY A 26 -0.50 -19.66 34.21
CA GLY A 26 -0.23 -20.88 33.44
C GLY A 26 -1.45 -21.57 32.81
N LEU A 27 -2.68 -21.14 33.12
CA LEU A 27 -3.91 -21.59 32.45
C LEU A 27 -4.30 -20.60 31.34
N ARG A 28 -4.80 -21.13 30.21
CA ARG A 28 -5.36 -20.33 29.12
C ARG A 28 -6.85 -20.63 28.98
N TYR A 29 -7.67 -19.59 28.92
CA TYR A 29 -9.07 -19.77 28.57
C TYR A 29 -9.20 -20.31 27.16
N ARG A 30 -10.11 -21.25 26.96
CA ARG A 30 -10.48 -21.77 25.64
C ARG A 30 -11.99 -21.71 25.52
N GLY A 31 -12.44 -21.35 24.33
CA GLY A 31 -13.85 -21.06 24.07
C GLY A 31 -14.38 -21.84 22.88
N PRO A 32 -15.61 -22.35 22.91
CA PRO A 32 -16.21 -22.92 21.72
C PRO A 32 -16.61 -21.82 20.71
N ILE A 33 -16.50 -22.14 19.42
CA ILE A 33 -17.18 -21.40 18.36
C ILE A 33 -18.70 -21.59 18.56
N VAL A 34 -19.43 -20.49 18.67
CA VAL A 34 -20.88 -20.48 18.87
C VAL A 34 -21.58 -20.24 17.53
N GLU A 35 -20.98 -19.47 16.63
CA GLU A 35 -21.57 -19.06 15.37
C GLU A 35 -20.52 -18.94 14.27
N ILE A 36 -20.88 -19.33 13.05
CA ILE A 36 -20.01 -19.28 11.87
C ILE A 36 -20.74 -18.47 10.80
N GLY A 37 -20.24 -17.27 10.54
CA GLY A 37 -20.65 -16.44 9.41
C GLY A 37 -19.71 -16.63 8.21
N PRO A 38 -19.98 -15.92 7.10
CA PRO A 38 -19.17 -16.02 5.88
C PRO A 38 -17.79 -15.37 6.02
N THR A 39 -17.68 -14.30 6.83
CA THR A 39 -16.42 -13.53 7.00
C THR A 39 -15.91 -13.59 8.43
N LEU A 40 -16.81 -13.66 9.41
CA LEU A 40 -16.50 -13.67 10.84
C LEU A 40 -17.09 -14.89 11.54
N LEU A 41 -16.43 -15.29 12.61
CA LEU A 41 -16.84 -16.34 13.53
C LEU A 41 -17.13 -15.70 14.88
N ARG A 42 -18.07 -16.25 15.64
CA ARG A 42 -18.33 -15.81 17.02
C ARG A 42 -17.94 -16.91 17.98
N ALA A 43 -17.07 -16.60 18.95
CA ALA A 43 -16.60 -17.55 19.95
C ALA A 43 -16.82 -16.99 21.36
N CYS A 44 -17.13 -17.88 22.32
CA CYS A 44 -17.24 -17.51 23.73
C CYS A 44 -15.84 -17.50 24.35
N LEU A 45 -15.20 -16.34 24.34
CA LEU A 45 -13.82 -16.13 24.77
C LEU A 45 -13.77 -14.92 25.72
N PRO A 46 -13.88 -15.13 27.05
CA PRO A 46 -13.67 -14.06 28.00
C PRO A 46 -12.18 -13.69 28.05
N ASP A 47 -11.89 -12.41 28.37
CA ASP A 47 -10.53 -11.91 28.65
C ASP A 47 -9.54 -11.98 27.47
N VAL A 48 -10.05 -11.78 26.25
CA VAL A 48 -9.21 -11.61 25.05
C VAL A 48 -9.02 -10.13 24.70
N ALA A 49 -7.89 -9.79 24.08
CA ALA A 49 -7.62 -8.44 23.60
C ALA A 49 -8.05 -8.25 22.13
N GLN A 50 -8.39 -7.01 21.77
CA GLN A 50 -8.64 -6.68 20.36
C GLN A 50 -7.34 -6.83 19.55
N GLY A 51 -7.44 -7.48 18.39
CA GLY A 51 -6.29 -7.81 17.55
C GLY A 51 -5.48 -9.02 18.03
N GLU A 52 -5.91 -9.69 19.11
CA GLU A 52 -5.24 -10.88 19.61
C GLU A 52 -5.41 -12.05 18.64
N LEU A 53 -4.31 -12.78 18.44
CA LEU A 53 -4.30 -13.96 17.59
C LEU A 53 -4.85 -15.17 18.36
N CYS A 54 -5.72 -15.91 17.71
CA CYS A 54 -6.40 -17.09 18.21
C CYS A 54 -6.12 -18.28 17.29
N ARG A 55 -6.13 -19.49 17.88
CA ARG A 55 -5.98 -20.75 17.16
C ARG A 55 -7.25 -21.60 17.29
N ILE A 56 -7.80 -22.01 16.16
CA ILE A 56 -8.99 -22.87 16.05
C ILE A 56 -8.53 -24.32 15.88
N GLU A 57 -8.99 -25.19 16.77
CA GLU A 57 -8.65 -26.62 16.79
C GLU A 57 -9.70 -27.50 16.10
N PRO A 58 -9.31 -28.69 15.57
CA PRO A 58 -7.98 -29.32 15.63
C PRO A 58 -7.01 -28.91 14.50
N GLN A 59 -7.47 -28.23 13.45
CA GLN A 59 -6.65 -27.93 12.27
C GLN A 59 -5.54 -26.89 12.55
N GLY A 60 -5.62 -26.17 13.67
CA GLY A 60 -4.66 -25.13 14.01
C GLY A 60 -4.81 -23.86 13.16
N MET A 61 -6.00 -23.64 12.58
CA MET A 61 -6.28 -22.45 11.78
C MET A 61 -6.18 -21.21 12.65
N LEU A 62 -5.51 -20.18 12.15
CA LEU A 62 -5.35 -18.92 12.85
C LEU A 62 -6.52 -17.97 12.54
N ALA A 63 -6.93 -17.20 13.54
CA ALA A 63 -7.95 -16.16 13.43
C ALA A 63 -7.60 -14.99 14.35
N GLU A 64 -8.01 -13.78 14.01
CA GLU A 64 -7.76 -12.58 14.80
C GLU A 64 -9.05 -12.05 15.42
N VAL A 65 -8.98 -11.59 16.67
CA VAL A 65 -10.09 -10.91 17.34
C VAL A 65 -10.31 -9.54 16.70
N VAL A 66 -11.42 -9.36 15.98
CA VAL A 66 -11.75 -8.09 15.32
C VAL A 66 -12.55 -7.15 16.23
N SER A 67 -13.44 -7.72 17.05
CA SER A 67 -14.23 -6.98 18.03
C SER A 67 -14.64 -7.88 19.20
N ILE A 68 -14.98 -7.25 20.33
CA ILE A 68 -15.31 -7.91 21.59
C ILE A 68 -16.63 -7.34 22.11
N GLU A 69 -17.55 -8.23 22.45
CA GLU A 69 -18.84 -7.91 23.06
C GLU A 69 -19.01 -8.77 24.33
N GLN A 70 -18.79 -8.15 25.49
CA GLN A 70 -18.86 -8.84 26.80
C GLN A 70 -17.90 -10.05 26.85
N ASN A 71 -18.44 -11.27 26.85
CA ASN A 71 -17.68 -12.53 26.88
C ASN A 71 -17.58 -13.20 25.49
N MET A 72 -18.04 -12.51 24.44
CA MET A 72 -18.02 -12.99 23.06
C MET A 72 -16.97 -12.22 22.28
N ALA A 73 -16.17 -12.96 21.50
CA ALA A 73 -15.23 -12.40 20.54
C ALA A 73 -15.74 -12.69 19.13
N LEU A 74 -15.72 -11.66 18.28
CA LEU A 74 -15.80 -11.83 16.84
C LEU A 74 -14.40 -12.03 16.31
N LEU A 75 -14.21 -13.12 15.57
CA LEU A 75 -12.94 -13.56 15.03
C LEU A 75 -13.01 -13.52 13.51
N SER A 76 -11.98 -13.02 12.85
CA SER A 76 -11.82 -13.17 11.40
C SER A 76 -10.73 -14.22 11.12
N PRO A 77 -11.05 -15.32 10.42
CA PRO A 77 -10.08 -16.37 10.13
C PRO A 77 -9.09 -15.94 9.03
N PHE A 78 -7.86 -16.43 9.12
CA PHE A 78 -6.83 -16.25 8.09
C PHE A 78 -6.94 -17.22 6.91
N ALA A 79 -7.88 -18.17 6.96
CA ALA A 79 -8.17 -19.12 5.90
C ALA A 79 -9.69 -19.25 5.70
N SER A 80 -10.12 -19.98 4.66
CA SER A 80 -11.54 -20.26 4.45
C SER A 80 -12.18 -20.87 5.69
N SER A 81 -13.38 -20.42 6.04
CA SER A 81 -14.22 -21.00 7.09
C SER A 81 -14.85 -22.33 6.69
N ASP A 82 -14.63 -22.81 5.46
CA ASP A 82 -15.16 -24.08 4.98
C ASP A 82 -14.72 -25.25 5.88
N GLY A 83 -15.69 -26.05 6.31
CA GLY A 83 -15.45 -27.20 7.17
C GLY A 83 -15.34 -26.88 8.67
N LEU A 84 -15.38 -25.60 9.07
CA LEU A 84 -15.54 -25.24 10.48
C LEU A 84 -16.91 -25.67 11.02
N ARG A 85 -16.96 -25.94 12.33
CA ARG A 85 -18.18 -26.40 13.02
C ARG A 85 -18.36 -25.67 14.34
N CYS A 86 -19.61 -25.35 14.68
CA CYS A 86 -19.93 -24.88 16.03
C CYS A 86 -19.50 -25.93 17.07
N GLY A 87 -18.98 -25.46 18.19
CA GLY A 87 -18.40 -26.28 19.26
C GLY A 87 -16.91 -26.56 19.11
N GLN A 88 -16.26 -26.20 17.98
CA GLN A 88 -14.80 -26.27 17.89
C GLN A 88 -14.14 -25.33 18.89
N TRP A 89 -13.03 -25.77 19.48
CA TRP A 89 -12.30 -24.99 20.48
C TRP A 89 -11.41 -23.94 19.84
N VAL A 90 -11.45 -22.74 20.42
CA VAL A 90 -10.59 -21.62 20.09
C VAL A 90 -9.69 -21.33 21.29
N THR A 91 -8.39 -21.20 21.04
CA THR A 91 -7.39 -20.90 22.05
C THR A 91 -6.70 -19.56 21.72
N PRO A 92 -6.79 -18.54 22.59
CA PRO A 92 -6.07 -17.29 22.46
C PRO A 92 -4.56 -17.51 22.67
N LEU A 93 -3.75 -16.82 21.87
CA LEU A 93 -2.30 -17.00 21.86
C LEU A 93 -1.57 -16.03 22.78
N GLY A 94 -2.22 -14.96 23.25
CA GLY A 94 -1.66 -13.95 24.16
C GLY A 94 -0.85 -12.86 23.46
N HIS A 95 -0.92 -12.77 22.13
CA HIS A 95 -0.17 -11.78 21.35
C HIS A 95 -0.90 -11.45 20.04
N MET A 96 -0.58 -10.28 19.47
CA MET A 96 -1.05 -9.89 18.14
C MET A 96 -0.30 -10.65 17.03
N HIS A 97 -0.74 -10.50 15.78
CA HIS A 97 -0.06 -11.12 14.65
C HIS A 97 1.40 -10.62 14.51
N ARG A 98 2.31 -11.57 14.25
CA ARG A 98 3.76 -11.36 14.16
C ARG A 98 4.30 -12.03 12.90
N VAL A 99 5.36 -11.47 12.36
CA VAL A 99 6.08 -11.98 11.19
C VAL A 99 7.57 -12.11 11.48
N GLN A 100 8.23 -13.04 10.82
CA GLN A 100 9.69 -13.17 10.91
C GLN A 100 10.35 -12.14 9.99
N VAL A 101 11.23 -11.31 10.56
CA VAL A 101 12.00 -10.31 9.82
C VAL A 101 13.50 -10.59 9.93
N GLY A 102 14.18 -10.62 8.79
CA GLY A 102 15.56 -11.06 8.68
C GLY A 102 16.20 -10.59 7.37
N ALA A 103 17.54 -10.66 7.29
CA ALA A 103 18.26 -10.32 6.06
C ALA A 103 18.02 -11.35 4.95
N ASP A 104 17.60 -12.55 5.33
CA ASP A 104 17.15 -13.65 4.49
C ASP A 104 15.81 -13.41 3.78
N LEU A 105 15.18 -12.24 3.99
CA LEU A 105 13.97 -11.82 3.27
C LEU A 105 14.25 -11.27 1.87
N ALA A 106 15.44 -10.71 1.61
CA ALA A 106 15.75 -10.15 0.30
C ALA A 106 15.64 -11.24 -0.79
N GLY A 107 14.86 -10.96 -1.85
CA GLY A 107 14.60 -11.90 -2.93
C GLY A 107 13.50 -12.94 -2.65
N ARG A 108 12.87 -12.90 -1.47
CA ARG A 108 11.81 -13.84 -1.08
C ARG A 108 10.42 -13.36 -1.49
N ILE A 109 9.52 -14.32 -1.67
CA ILE A 109 8.09 -14.07 -1.86
C ILE A 109 7.33 -14.61 -0.64
N LEU A 110 6.58 -13.73 0.01
CA LEU A 110 5.76 -14.01 1.18
C LEU A 110 4.26 -13.92 0.84
N ASP A 111 3.44 -14.65 1.58
CA ASP A 111 2.00 -14.39 1.63
C ASP A 111 1.66 -13.16 2.49
N GLY A 112 0.37 -12.80 2.57
CA GLY A 112 -0.09 -11.65 3.35
C GLY A 112 0.17 -11.77 4.86
N LEU A 113 0.45 -12.98 5.36
CA LEU A 113 0.70 -13.28 6.76
C LEU A 113 2.19 -13.39 7.09
N GLY A 114 3.08 -13.25 6.09
CA GLY A 114 4.53 -13.29 6.24
C GLY A 114 5.16 -14.67 6.11
N ALA A 115 4.41 -15.70 5.69
CA ALA A 115 4.96 -17.01 5.41
C ALA A 115 5.55 -17.08 3.99
N PRO A 116 6.73 -17.69 3.79
CA PRO A 116 7.32 -17.82 2.47
C PRO A 116 6.52 -18.78 1.58
N ILE A 117 6.24 -18.34 0.35
CA ILE A 117 5.48 -19.10 -0.67
C ILE A 117 6.30 -19.40 -1.94
N ASP A 118 7.59 -19.05 -1.93
CA ASP A 118 8.52 -19.27 -3.04
C ASP A 118 9.17 -20.66 -3.07
N GLY A 119 8.85 -21.53 -2.10
CA GLY A 119 9.49 -22.84 -1.93
C GLY A 119 10.93 -22.77 -1.43
N GLY A 120 11.40 -21.61 -1.00
CA GLY A 120 12.71 -21.43 -0.38
C GLY A 120 12.77 -21.96 1.06
N PRO A 121 13.95 -21.88 1.72
CA PRO A 121 14.11 -22.34 3.10
C PRO A 121 13.26 -21.53 4.08
N PRO A 122 12.95 -22.09 5.26
CA PRO A 122 12.30 -21.35 6.34
C PRO A 122 13.08 -20.09 6.73
N LEU A 123 12.35 -19.05 7.14
CA LEU A 123 12.96 -17.83 7.62
C LEU A 123 13.57 -18.04 9.02
N THR A 124 14.73 -17.42 9.23
CA THR A 124 15.52 -17.53 10.47
C THR A 124 15.54 -16.24 11.28
N GLY A 125 14.87 -15.21 10.77
CA GLY A 125 14.76 -13.90 11.38
C GLY A 125 14.03 -13.86 12.73
N GLN A 126 14.02 -12.67 13.33
CA GLN A 126 13.35 -12.39 14.59
C GLN A 126 11.85 -12.15 14.39
N TRP A 127 11.04 -12.50 15.38
CA TRP A 127 9.61 -12.19 15.35
C TRP A 127 9.36 -10.71 15.63
N ARG A 128 8.51 -10.09 14.81
CA ARG A 128 8.11 -8.69 14.94
C ARG A 128 6.60 -8.54 14.78
N GLU A 129 5.99 -7.69 15.59
CA GLU A 129 4.56 -7.36 15.51
C GLU A 129 4.26 -6.48 14.29
N LEU A 130 3.10 -6.71 13.67
CA LEU A 130 2.71 -5.97 12.47
C LEU A 130 2.28 -4.54 12.70
N ASP A 131 1.83 -4.19 13.90
CA ASP A 131 1.28 -2.86 14.24
C ASP A 131 2.27 -2.09 15.13
N CYS A 132 3.41 -1.74 14.54
CA CYS A 132 4.43 -0.93 15.21
C CYS A 132 4.04 0.56 15.15
N PRO A 133 4.32 1.35 16.21
CA PRO A 133 4.12 2.79 16.15
C PRO A 133 5.05 3.42 15.09
N PRO A 134 4.61 4.49 14.41
CA PRO A 134 5.45 5.20 13.46
C PRO A 134 6.66 5.84 14.16
N PRO A 135 7.72 6.22 13.40
CA PRO A 135 8.83 7.00 13.95
C PRO A 135 8.34 8.25 14.67
N SER A 136 8.98 8.61 15.79
CA SER A 136 8.62 9.84 16.50
C SER A 136 8.80 11.06 15.58
N PRO A 137 7.80 11.96 15.48
CA PRO A 137 7.92 13.16 14.65
C PRO A 137 9.11 14.05 15.00
N LEU A 138 9.58 14.01 16.26
CA LEU A 138 10.73 14.81 16.73
C LEU A 138 12.09 14.23 16.31
N THR A 139 12.14 12.94 16.00
CA THR A 139 13.37 12.24 15.58
C THR A 139 13.40 11.98 14.08
N ARG A 140 12.26 12.15 13.40
CA ARG A 140 12.12 11.96 11.96
C ARG A 140 12.88 13.05 11.23
N GLN A 141 13.85 12.65 10.42
CA GLN A 141 14.58 13.60 9.57
C GLN A 141 13.65 14.17 8.49
N PRO A 142 13.79 15.46 8.15
CA PRO A 142 13.09 16.03 7.00
C PRO A 142 13.54 15.35 5.70
N VAL A 143 12.74 15.52 4.64
CA VAL A 143 13.09 15.03 3.31
C VAL A 143 13.92 16.10 2.60
N GLU A 144 15.23 15.90 2.58
CA GLU A 144 16.19 16.86 2.00
C GLU A 144 16.87 16.33 0.72
N GLN A 145 16.90 15.01 0.54
CA GLN A 145 17.58 14.36 -0.58
C GLN A 145 16.56 13.91 -1.63
N MET A 146 16.89 14.12 -2.91
CA MET A 146 16.09 13.61 -4.02
C MET A 146 16.33 12.11 -4.20
N LEU A 147 15.25 11.35 -4.36
CA LEU A 147 15.30 9.97 -4.84
C LEU A 147 15.25 9.98 -6.37
N THR A 148 16.31 9.52 -7.02
CA THR A 148 16.31 9.28 -8.47
C THR A 148 15.50 8.02 -8.78
N THR A 149 14.50 8.18 -9.65
CA THR A 149 13.58 7.11 -10.06
C THR A 149 13.95 6.50 -11.41
N GLY A 150 14.76 7.20 -12.21
CA GLY A 150 15.11 6.81 -13.58
C GLY A 150 14.02 7.17 -14.61
N ILE A 151 12.94 7.83 -14.18
CA ILE A 151 11.80 8.20 -15.02
C ILE A 151 11.85 9.72 -15.23
N ARG A 152 12.14 10.17 -16.46
CA ARG A 152 12.35 11.61 -16.76
C ARG A 152 11.21 12.51 -16.33
N ALA A 153 9.97 12.08 -16.56
CA ALA A 153 8.78 12.82 -16.16
C ALA A 153 8.70 13.01 -14.63
N ILE A 154 9.15 12.03 -13.86
CA ILE A 154 9.21 12.11 -12.39
C ILE A 154 10.43 12.91 -11.97
N ASP A 155 11.63 12.49 -12.37
CA ASP A 155 12.88 13.10 -11.90
C ASP A 155 13.01 14.56 -12.32
N GLY A 156 12.56 14.93 -13.52
CA GLY A 156 12.63 16.30 -14.03
C GLY A 156 11.52 17.22 -13.50
N ILE A 157 10.27 16.74 -13.45
CA ILE A 157 9.08 17.60 -13.26
C ILE A 157 8.33 17.34 -11.95
N LEU A 158 8.36 16.12 -11.44
CA LEU A 158 7.63 15.69 -10.24
C LEU A 158 8.59 15.07 -9.22
N SER A 159 9.77 15.68 -9.05
CA SER A 159 10.90 15.05 -8.35
C SER A 159 10.49 14.56 -6.96
N CYS A 160 10.86 13.33 -6.68
CA CYS A 160 10.52 12.64 -5.43
C CYS A 160 11.71 12.69 -4.47
N GLY A 161 11.44 12.73 -3.17
CA GLY A 161 12.46 12.76 -2.13
C GLY A 161 12.59 11.43 -1.38
N GLU A 162 13.75 11.21 -0.77
CA GLU A 162 13.99 10.06 0.11
C GLU A 162 13.11 10.14 1.35
N GLY A 163 12.29 9.11 1.58
CA GLY A 163 11.30 9.08 2.65
C GLY A 163 9.98 9.78 2.33
N GLN A 164 9.76 10.19 1.08
CA GLN A 164 8.48 10.73 0.64
C GLN A 164 7.44 9.63 0.45
N ARG A 165 6.16 9.96 0.68
CA ARG A 165 5.02 9.09 0.40
C ARG A 165 4.21 9.67 -0.75
N ILE A 166 4.14 8.94 -1.86
CA ILE A 166 3.51 9.37 -3.11
C ILE A 166 2.36 8.43 -3.47
N GLY A 167 1.23 8.99 -3.89
CA GLY A 167 0.11 8.20 -4.43
C GLY A 167 0.22 8.05 -5.95
N ILE A 168 -0.06 6.87 -6.50
CA ILE A 168 -0.20 6.66 -7.95
C ILE A 168 -1.67 6.39 -8.24
N PHE A 169 -2.36 7.39 -8.78
CA PHE A 169 -3.78 7.32 -9.07
C PHE A 169 -3.98 6.90 -10.52
N ALA A 170 -4.59 5.75 -10.73
CA ALA A 170 -4.68 5.15 -12.04
C ALA A 170 -5.99 4.38 -12.22
N ALA A 171 -6.63 4.57 -13.37
CA ALA A 171 -7.67 3.66 -13.82
C ALA A 171 -7.09 2.31 -14.27
N ALA A 172 -7.92 1.30 -14.45
CA ALA A 172 -7.48 0.04 -15.04
C ALA A 172 -6.98 0.24 -16.49
N GLY A 173 -5.85 -0.39 -16.83
CA GLY A 173 -5.34 -0.44 -18.20
C GLY A 173 -4.57 0.79 -18.69
N VAL A 174 -4.29 1.79 -17.84
CA VAL A 174 -3.56 3.03 -18.24
C VAL A 174 -2.04 2.95 -18.07
N GLY A 175 -1.48 1.77 -17.78
CA GLY A 175 -0.03 1.57 -17.61
C GLY A 175 0.49 1.59 -16.16
N LYS A 176 -0.36 1.38 -15.15
CA LYS A 176 0.04 1.25 -13.73
C LYS A 176 1.19 0.27 -13.54
N SER A 177 1.02 -0.97 -14.01
CA SER A 177 2.03 -2.03 -13.84
C SER A 177 3.34 -1.70 -14.54
N THR A 178 3.27 -1.05 -15.70
CA THR A 178 4.44 -0.56 -16.44
C THR A 178 5.20 0.50 -15.64
N LEU A 179 4.50 1.47 -15.04
CA LEU A 179 5.14 2.48 -14.20
C LEU A 179 5.81 1.87 -12.97
N LEU A 180 5.13 0.92 -12.30
CA LEU A 180 5.72 0.18 -11.17
C LEU A 180 6.97 -0.61 -11.59
N SER A 181 6.98 -1.17 -12.80
CA SER A 181 8.17 -1.82 -13.38
C SER A 181 9.37 -0.89 -13.45
N MET A 182 9.16 0.30 -14.01
CA MET A 182 10.23 1.28 -14.21
C MET A 182 10.79 1.72 -12.85
N LEU A 183 9.92 1.94 -11.86
CA LEU A 183 10.33 2.23 -10.49
C LEU A 183 11.17 1.08 -9.88
N CYS A 184 10.80 -0.17 -10.12
CA CYS A 184 11.57 -1.33 -9.66
C CYS A 184 12.96 -1.43 -10.31
N ALA A 185 13.05 -1.14 -11.60
CA ALA A 185 14.26 -1.32 -12.38
C ALA A 185 15.32 -0.26 -12.08
N ASP A 186 14.91 1.02 -12.05
CA ASP A 186 15.86 2.14 -12.14
C ASP A 186 15.99 2.97 -10.86
N SER A 187 15.18 2.70 -9.82
CA SER A 187 15.25 3.49 -8.59
C SER A 187 16.50 3.19 -7.74
N ALA A 188 17.12 4.28 -7.26
CA ALA A 188 18.28 4.27 -6.38
C ALA A 188 17.93 3.92 -4.91
N ALA A 189 17.44 2.71 -4.68
CA ALA A 189 17.17 2.15 -3.35
C ALA A 189 18.03 0.91 -3.06
N ASP A 190 18.38 0.68 -1.80
CA ASP A 190 19.17 -0.48 -1.37
C ASP A 190 18.34 -1.77 -1.41
N VAL A 191 17.09 -1.68 -0.94
CA VAL A 191 16.13 -2.79 -0.87
C VAL A 191 14.77 -2.33 -1.36
N MET A 192 14.07 -3.20 -2.06
CA MET A 192 12.70 -2.95 -2.48
C MET A 192 11.73 -3.86 -1.76
N VAL A 193 10.56 -3.34 -1.41
CA VAL A 193 9.46 -4.12 -0.88
C VAL A 193 8.25 -3.89 -1.77
N LEU A 194 7.72 -4.94 -2.36
CA LEU A 194 6.58 -4.88 -3.26
C LEU A 194 5.38 -5.60 -2.62
N ALA A 195 4.29 -4.88 -2.37
CA ALA A 195 3.05 -5.45 -1.88
C ALA A 195 2.02 -5.54 -3.00
N LEU A 196 1.58 -6.75 -3.34
CA LEU A 196 0.55 -7.03 -4.34
C LEU A 196 -0.70 -7.56 -3.64
N ILE A 197 -1.66 -6.67 -3.39
CA ILE A 197 -2.85 -6.88 -2.56
C ILE A 197 -4.10 -6.86 -3.42
N GLY A 198 -4.85 -7.96 -3.42
CA GLY A 198 -6.13 -8.09 -4.08
C GLY A 198 -6.08 -8.13 -5.62
N GLU A 199 -4.89 -8.28 -6.19
CA GLU A 199 -4.69 -8.51 -7.63
C GLU A 199 -4.98 -9.98 -7.98
N ARG A 200 -5.22 -10.26 -9.27
CA ARG A 200 -5.45 -11.65 -9.71
C ARG A 200 -4.15 -12.43 -9.73
N GLY A 201 -4.19 -13.73 -9.40
CA GLY A 201 -2.98 -14.57 -9.38
C GLY A 201 -2.19 -14.59 -10.70
N ARG A 202 -2.87 -14.50 -11.85
CA ARG A 202 -2.20 -14.39 -13.16
C ARG A 202 -1.43 -13.08 -13.32
N GLU A 203 -1.99 -11.98 -12.83
CA GLU A 203 -1.41 -10.64 -12.93
C GLU A 203 -0.19 -10.54 -12.01
N VAL A 204 -0.27 -11.15 -10.81
CA VAL A 204 0.89 -11.31 -9.91
C VAL A 204 2.00 -12.09 -10.58
N ARG A 205 1.69 -13.26 -11.18
CA ARG A 205 2.69 -14.08 -11.85
C ARG A 205 3.37 -13.34 -13.01
N GLU A 206 2.57 -12.70 -13.86
CA GLU A 206 3.07 -11.87 -14.97
C GLU A 206 4.01 -10.77 -14.46
N PHE A 207 3.64 -10.09 -13.37
CA PHE A 207 4.50 -9.09 -12.75
C PHE A 207 5.84 -9.69 -12.27
N LEU A 208 5.81 -10.85 -11.62
CA LEU A 208 7.02 -11.49 -11.10
C LEU A 208 7.95 -12.07 -12.17
N GLU A 209 7.39 -12.56 -13.28
CA GLU A 209 8.15 -13.24 -14.33
C GLU A 209 8.57 -12.31 -15.47
N GLN A 210 7.76 -11.30 -15.81
CA GLN A 210 7.95 -10.47 -17.00
C GLN A 210 8.32 -9.02 -16.67
N VAL A 211 7.97 -8.55 -15.48
CA VAL A 211 8.11 -7.14 -15.10
C VAL A 211 9.35 -6.93 -14.23
N LEU A 212 9.60 -7.82 -13.26
CA LEU A 212 10.82 -7.77 -12.43
C LEU A 212 12.01 -8.44 -13.11
N THR A 213 13.09 -7.69 -13.35
CA THR A 213 14.37 -8.26 -13.79
C THR A 213 14.96 -9.20 -12.73
N PRO A 214 15.81 -10.17 -13.11
CA PRO A 214 16.48 -11.05 -12.15
C PRO A 214 17.26 -10.28 -11.06
N GLU A 215 17.94 -9.20 -11.43
CA GLU A 215 18.68 -8.35 -10.50
C GLU A 215 17.75 -7.56 -9.56
N ALA A 216 16.69 -6.95 -10.10
CA ALA A 216 15.70 -6.26 -9.26
C ALA A 216 15.03 -7.26 -8.29
N ARG A 217 14.69 -8.45 -8.78
CA ARG A 217 14.09 -9.51 -7.98
C ARG A 217 14.99 -9.92 -6.82
N ALA A 218 16.29 -10.07 -7.03
CA ALA A 218 17.24 -10.48 -5.97
C ALA A 218 17.28 -9.50 -4.78
N ARG A 219 17.01 -8.20 -5.02
CA ARG A 219 16.92 -7.16 -3.97
C ARG A 219 15.49 -6.82 -3.52
N THR A 220 14.49 -7.56 -4.01
CA THR A 220 13.07 -7.27 -3.72
C THR A 220 12.47 -8.31 -2.79
N VAL A 221 11.79 -7.86 -1.75
CA VAL A 221 10.87 -8.70 -0.98
C VAL A 221 9.47 -8.50 -1.54
N VAL A 222 8.82 -9.56 -1.98
CA VAL A 222 7.45 -9.48 -2.50
C VAL A 222 6.49 -10.03 -1.46
N VAL A 223 5.45 -9.27 -1.11
CA VAL A 223 4.34 -9.72 -0.28
C VAL A 223 3.10 -9.80 -1.14
N VAL A 224 2.50 -10.98 -1.23
CA VAL A 224 1.36 -11.24 -2.10
C VAL A 224 0.16 -11.69 -1.28
N ALA A 225 -0.97 -11.01 -1.47
CA ALA A 225 -2.27 -11.48 -0.98
C ALA A 225 -3.29 -11.33 -2.11
N THR A 226 -3.50 -12.38 -2.89
CA THR A 226 -4.35 -12.35 -4.10
C THR A 226 -5.84 -12.14 -3.77
N SER A 227 -6.64 -11.80 -4.79
CA SER A 227 -8.07 -11.51 -4.64
C SER A 227 -8.92 -12.64 -4.05
N ASP A 228 -8.49 -13.89 -4.22
CA ASP A 228 -9.14 -15.09 -3.67
C ASP A 228 -8.81 -15.34 -2.19
N ARG A 229 -7.85 -14.60 -1.62
CA ARG A 229 -7.50 -14.71 -0.20
C ARG A 229 -8.52 -14.03 0.71
N PRO A 230 -8.69 -14.52 1.95
CA PRO A 230 -9.57 -13.91 2.93
C PRO A 230 -9.28 -12.43 3.13
N ALA A 231 -10.32 -11.65 3.46
CA ALA A 231 -10.20 -10.21 3.67
C ALA A 231 -9.11 -9.85 4.68
N LEU A 232 -8.96 -10.65 5.75
CA LEU A 232 -7.96 -10.39 6.77
C LEU A 232 -6.53 -10.60 6.26
N GLU A 233 -6.27 -11.64 5.45
CA GLU A 233 -4.94 -11.81 4.82
C GLU A 233 -4.61 -10.63 3.90
N ARG A 234 -5.57 -10.17 3.09
CA ARG A 234 -5.40 -8.98 2.23
C ARG A 234 -5.14 -7.71 3.04
N LEU A 235 -5.83 -7.53 4.17
CA LEU A 235 -5.61 -6.40 5.08
C LEU A 235 -4.19 -6.44 5.68
N LYS A 236 -3.76 -7.62 6.16
CA LYS A 236 -2.45 -7.79 6.80
C LYS A 236 -1.30 -7.74 5.82
N GLY A 237 -1.49 -8.13 4.56
CA GLY A 237 -0.42 -8.12 3.56
C GLY A 237 0.29 -6.77 3.43
N LEU A 238 -0.46 -5.66 3.44
CA LEU A 238 0.17 -4.34 3.40
C LEU A 238 0.90 -3.99 4.71
N SER A 239 0.36 -4.40 5.86
CA SER A 239 1.04 -4.24 7.16
C SER A 239 2.32 -5.08 7.25
N THR A 240 2.29 -6.29 6.69
CA THR A 240 3.46 -7.18 6.56
C THR A 240 4.54 -6.53 5.70
N ALA A 241 4.18 -6.02 4.53
CA ALA A 241 5.12 -5.30 3.66
C ALA A 241 5.73 -4.08 4.36
N THR A 242 4.92 -3.25 5.02
CA THR A 242 5.42 -2.10 5.79
C THR A 242 6.36 -2.55 6.91
N THR A 243 6.04 -3.62 7.64
CA THR A 243 6.89 -4.15 8.72
C THR A 243 8.23 -4.68 8.21
N VAL A 244 8.24 -5.31 7.03
CA VAL A 244 9.48 -5.71 6.35
C VAL A 244 10.29 -4.47 5.96
N ALA A 245 9.67 -3.43 5.41
CA ALA A 245 10.35 -2.19 5.05
C ALA A 245 10.96 -1.50 6.27
N GLU A 246 10.24 -1.46 7.40
CA GLU A 246 10.74 -0.93 8.68
C GLU A 246 11.99 -1.66 9.17
N TYR A 247 12.03 -2.99 9.05
CA TYR A 247 13.19 -3.79 9.44
C TYR A 247 14.47 -3.40 8.69
N PHE A 248 14.36 -3.13 7.38
CA PHE A 248 15.50 -2.69 6.57
C PHE A 248 15.86 -1.22 6.84
N ARG A 249 14.87 -0.35 7.02
CA ARG A 249 15.08 1.06 7.41
C ARG A 249 15.89 1.16 8.71
N GLU A 250 15.56 0.36 9.71
CA GLU A 250 16.24 0.35 11.01
C GLU A 250 17.70 -0.10 10.94
N ARG A 251 18.09 -0.77 9.85
CA ARG A 251 19.49 -1.11 9.53
C ARG A 251 20.23 0.00 8.78
N GLY A 252 19.56 1.14 8.57
CA GLY A 252 20.07 2.30 7.88
C GLY A 252 20.01 2.21 6.36
N LEU A 253 19.18 1.31 5.82
CA LEU A 253 19.01 1.16 4.38
C LEU A 253 17.94 2.10 3.84
N LYS A 254 18.10 2.49 2.57
CA LYS A 254 17.11 3.21 1.77
C LYS A 254 16.16 2.20 1.13
N VAL A 255 14.91 2.20 1.59
CA VAL A 255 13.91 1.23 1.17
C VAL A 255 12.90 1.89 0.24
N LEU A 256 12.62 1.25 -0.90
CA LEU A 256 11.51 1.60 -1.76
C LEU A 256 10.33 0.65 -1.50
N LEU A 257 9.23 1.16 -0.96
CA LEU A 257 7.99 0.41 -0.78
C LEU A 257 7.03 0.73 -1.94
N LEU A 258 6.68 -0.28 -2.73
CA LEU A 258 5.65 -0.18 -3.76
C LEU A 258 4.43 -0.97 -3.30
N ALA A 259 3.30 -0.30 -3.14
CA ALA A 259 2.09 -0.90 -2.59
C ALA A 259 0.93 -0.83 -3.59
N ASP A 260 0.50 -1.99 -4.06
CA ASP A 260 -0.53 -2.14 -5.08
C ASP A 260 -1.67 -3.05 -4.58
N SER A 261 -2.77 -2.55 -4.03
CA SER A 261 -3.15 -1.12 -3.91
C SER A 261 -3.79 -0.78 -2.58
N LEU A 262 -3.78 0.51 -2.22
CA LEU A 262 -4.53 1.03 -1.06
C LEU A 262 -6.04 0.86 -1.25
N THR A 263 -6.56 0.92 -2.47
CA THR A 263 -7.98 0.67 -2.74
C THR A 263 -8.36 -0.76 -2.35
N ARG A 264 -7.50 -1.75 -2.63
CA ARG A 264 -7.75 -3.16 -2.26
C ARG A 264 -7.63 -3.38 -0.75
N TYR A 265 -6.68 -2.71 -0.09
CA TYR A 265 -6.59 -2.66 1.37
C TYR A 265 -7.88 -2.08 1.99
N ALA A 266 -8.33 -0.91 1.53
CA ALA A 266 -9.54 -0.26 2.03
C ALA A 266 -10.80 -1.11 1.81
N ARG A 267 -10.91 -1.79 0.67
CA ARG A 267 -12.02 -2.73 0.39
C ARG A 267 -12.00 -3.94 1.32
N ALA A 268 -10.83 -4.46 1.66
CA ALA A 268 -10.69 -5.55 2.64
C ALA A 268 -11.07 -5.10 4.06
N ALA A 269 -10.61 -3.90 4.47
CA ALA A 269 -11.00 -3.30 5.74
C ALA A 269 -12.52 -3.07 5.82
N ARG A 270 -13.14 -2.58 4.73
CA ARG A 270 -14.59 -2.41 4.62
C ARG A 270 -15.35 -3.72 4.81
N GLU A 271 -14.90 -4.80 4.17
CA GLU A 271 -15.53 -6.12 4.28
C GLU A 271 -15.56 -6.62 5.73
N ILE A 272 -14.44 -6.47 6.45
CA ILE A 272 -14.33 -6.85 7.86
C ILE A 272 -15.19 -5.94 8.75
N GLY A 273 -15.10 -4.62 8.57
CA GLY A 273 -15.83 -3.66 9.39
C GLY A 273 -17.35 -3.79 9.26
N LEU A 274 -17.86 -3.97 8.04
CA LEU A 274 -19.29 -4.21 7.81
C LEU A 274 -19.75 -5.55 8.41
N ALA A 275 -18.93 -6.60 8.29
CA ALA A 275 -19.24 -7.88 8.91
C ALA A 275 -19.22 -7.81 10.45
N ALA A 276 -18.40 -6.93 11.02
CA ALA A 276 -18.35 -6.64 12.46
C ALA A 276 -19.48 -5.73 12.94
N GLY A 277 -20.38 -5.29 12.04
CA GLY A 277 -21.55 -4.48 12.37
C GLY A 277 -21.31 -2.96 12.39
N GLU A 278 -20.16 -2.48 11.90
CA GLU A 278 -19.93 -1.04 11.78
C GLU A 278 -20.89 -0.42 10.75
N PRO A 279 -21.49 0.75 11.04
CA PRO A 279 -22.35 1.42 10.07
C PRO A 279 -21.52 1.95 8.89
N PRO A 280 -22.04 1.86 7.65
CA PRO A 280 -21.40 2.51 6.50
C PRO A 280 -21.47 4.04 6.64
N ALA A 281 -20.36 4.72 6.32
CA ALA A 281 -20.27 6.17 6.24
C ALA A 281 -20.04 6.61 4.78
N ALA A 282 -19.06 7.48 4.53
CA ALA A 282 -18.76 8.03 3.21
C ALA A 282 -18.46 6.92 2.18
N GLY A 283 -19.21 6.94 1.06
CA GLY A 283 -19.14 5.93 -0.01
C GLY A 283 -19.21 4.48 0.45
N SER A 284 -20.02 4.21 1.50
CA SER A 284 -20.20 2.88 2.09
C SER A 284 -18.97 2.27 2.75
N PHE A 285 -17.95 3.07 3.10
CA PHE A 285 -16.83 2.63 3.92
C PHE A 285 -17.12 2.89 5.41
N PRO A 286 -16.87 1.91 6.31
CA PRO A 286 -16.89 2.11 7.75
C PRO A 286 -15.86 3.16 8.22
N PRO A 287 -16.12 3.86 9.34
CA PRO A 287 -15.17 4.80 9.93
C PRO A 287 -13.79 4.19 10.23
N SER A 288 -13.73 2.90 10.60
CA SER A 288 -12.47 2.22 10.90
C SER A 288 -11.48 2.21 9.72
N VAL A 289 -11.98 2.22 8.48
CA VAL A 289 -11.13 2.27 7.28
C VAL A 289 -10.31 3.56 7.26
N PHE A 290 -10.97 4.70 7.48
CA PHE A 290 -10.35 6.02 7.48
C PHE A 290 -9.49 6.25 8.73
N ALA A 291 -9.83 5.64 9.86
CA ALA A 291 -8.97 5.68 11.06
C ALA A 291 -7.67 4.86 10.89
N ASN A 292 -7.71 3.77 10.13
CA ASN A 292 -6.57 2.87 9.94
C ASN A 292 -5.61 3.32 8.83
N LEU A 293 -6.08 4.07 7.82
CA LEU A 293 -5.24 4.57 6.74
C LEU A 293 -4.08 5.45 7.26
N PRO A 294 -4.30 6.50 8.06
CA PRO A 294 -3.21 7.32 8.61
C PRO A 294 -2.21 6.51 9.42
N ARG A 295 -2.71 5.58 10.27
CA ARG A 295 -1.85 4.72 11.10
C ARG A 295 -0.89 3.88 10.26
N LEU A 296 -1.33 3.41 9.09
CA LEU A 296 -0.49 2.65 8.17
C LEU A 296 0.47 3.54 7.38
N LEU A 297 -0.01 4.67 6.87
CA LEU A 297 0.78 5.57 6.00
C LEU A 297 1.82 6.38 6.77
N GLU A 298 1.61 6.67 8.06
CA GLU A 298 2.59 7.37 8.90
C GLU A 298 3.80 6.53 9.29
N ARG A 299 3.73 5.21 9.10
CA ARG A 299 4.85 4.30 9.40
C ARG A 299 6.01 4.42 8.42
N THR A 300 5.73 4.90 7.21
CA THR A 300 6.74 5.10 6.16
C THR A 300 7.35 6.51 6.21
N GLY A 301 8.50 6.65 5.57
CA GLY A 301 9.32 7.85 5.54
C GLY A 301 10.65 7.73 6.27
N ASN A 302 11.33 8.87 6.39
CA ASN A 302 12.65 8.96 7.02
C ASN A 302 12.61 8.59 8.52
N SER A 303 13.72 8.04 9.00
CA SER A 303 14.03 7.90 10.42
C SER A 303 15.36 8.56 10.74
N ASP A 304 15.90 8.28 11.92
CA ASP A 304 17.23 8.68 12.37
C ASP A 304 18.39 7.93 11.68
N ARG A 305 18.10 6.82 10.98
CA ARG A 305 19.12 5.90 10.44
C ARG A 305 18.94 5.55 8.96
N GLY A 306 17.71 5.44 8.48
CA GLY A 306 17.39 5.06 7.10
C GLY A 306 16.07 5.66 6.63
N SER A 307 15.61 5.27 5.45
CA SER A 307 14.39 5.82 4.85
C SER A 307 13.48 4.75 4.24
N ILE A 308 12.17 5.02 4.24
CA ILE A 308 11.21 4.29 3.41
C ILE A 308 10.53 5.30 2.49
N THR A 309 10.91 5.35 1.22
CA THR A 309 10.12 6.05 0.20
C THR A 309 9.02 5.12 -0.26
N ALA A 310 7.77 5.59 -0.25
CA ALA A 310 6.62 4.74 -0.55
C ALA A 310 5.79 5.26 -1.72
N PHE A 311 5.49 4.39 -2.68
CA PHE A 311 4.51 4.64 -3.73
C PHE A 311 3.29 3.75 -3.49
N TYR A 312 2.15 4.38 -3.27
CA TYR A 312 0.89 3.70 -3.01
C TYR A 312 -0.04 3.86 -4.21
N THR A 313 -0.39 2.77 -4.88
CA THR A 313 -1.37 2.86 -5.96
C THR A 313 -2.78 2.99 -5.39
N VAL A 314 -3.58 3.81 -6.06
CA VAL A 314 -4.99 4.03 -5.80
C VAL A 314 -5.72 3.82 -7.12
N LEU A 315 -6.64 2.86 -7.13
CA LEU A 315 -7.52 2.61 -8.26
C LEU A 315 -8.66 3.63 -8.21
N VAL A 316 -8.80 4.42 -9.28
CA VAL A 316 -9.90 5.38 -9.47
C VAL A 316 -10.79 4.93 -10.62
N GLU A 317 -12.11 5.02 -10.46
CA GLU A 317 -13.06 4.75 -11.52
C GLU A 317 -13.24 6.01 -12.37
N GLY A 318 -13.01 5.91 -13.69
CA GLY A 318 -13.35 7.00 -14.62
C GLY A 318 -12.62 8.34 -14.40
N ASP A 319 -11.35 8.33 -13.99
CA ASP A 319 -10.55 9.52 -13.66
C ASP A 319 -11.14 10.39 -12.51
N ASP A 320 -12.13 9.86 -11.76
CA ASP A 320 -12.74 10.57 -10.63
C ASP A 320 -11.89 10.43 -9.36
N MET A 321 -11.22 11.53 -9.01
CA MET A 321 -10.37 11.64 -7.83
C MET A 321 -11.16 11.97 -6.55
N ASN A 322 -12.48 12.15 -6.65
CA ASN A 322 -13.34 12.52 -5.52
C ASN A 322 -13.96 11.30 -4.82
N GLU A 323 -13.61 10.08 -5.25
CA GLU A 323 -13.94 8.88 -4.51
C GLU A 323 -13.39 8.95 -3.07
N PRO A 324 -14.11 8.47 -2.03
CA PRO A 324 -13.73 8.70 -0.63
C PRO A 324 -12.32 8.21 -0.28
N VAL A 325 -11.91 7.06 -0.81
CA VAL A 325 -10.56 6.52 -0.55
C VAL A 325 -9.50 7.35 -1.28
N ALA A 326 -9.78 7.77 -2.51
CA ALA A 326 -8.86 8.57 -3.29
C ALA A 326 -8.65 9.96 -2.66
N ASP A 327 -9.73 10.60 -2.23
CA ASP A 327 -9.69 11.91 -1.59
C ASP A 327 -8.95 11.87 -0.25
N GLU A 328 -9.27 10.89 0.61
CA GLU A 328 -8.59 10.72 1.89
C GLU A 328 -7.09 10.47 1.70
N VAL A 329 -6.72 9.52 0.83
CA VAL A 329 -5.32 9.19 0.57
C VAL A 329 -4.57 10.40 -0.01
N ARG A 330 -5.20 11.18 -0.88
CA ARG A 330 -4.62 12.42 -1.42
C ARG A 330 -4.35 13.45 -0.32
N SER A 331 -5.17 13.49 0.74
CA SER A 331 -4.96 14.40 1.87
C SER A 331 -3.77 13.96 2.75
N LEU A 332 -3.60 12.65 2.94
CA LEU A 332 -2.59 12.05 3.82
C LEU A 332 -1.18 11.97 3.20
N LEU A 333 -1.07 11.92 1.87
CA LEU A 333 0.21 11.74 1.18
C LEU A 333 0.92 13.06 0.86
N ASP A 334 2.24 12.97 0.64
CA ASP A 334 3.12 14.11 0.37
C ASP A 334 3.13 14.53 -1.13
N GLY A 335 2.31 13.88 -1.95
CA GLY A 335 2.23 14.09 -3.38
C GLY A 335 1.46 12.96 -4.08
N HIS A 336 1.19 13.16 -5.36
CA HIS A 336 0.55 12.15 -6.19
C HIS A 336 0.92 12.27 -7.66
N ILE A 337 0.87 11.13 -8.35
CA ILE A 337 1.05 10.96 -9.79
C ILE A 337 -0.26 10.42 -10.34
N VAL A 338 -0.84 11.11 -11.31
CA VAL A 338 -2.08 10.71 -11.98
C VAL A 338 -1.74 10.10 -13.33
N LEU A 339 -2.28 8.91 -13.61
CA LEU A 339 -2.19 8.28 -14.93
C LEU A 339 -3.46 8.54 -15.74
N SER A 340 -3.30 9.20 -16.90
CA SER A 340 -4.39 9.60 -17.76
C SER A 340 -4.75 8.54 -18.79
N ARG A 341 -6.05 8.22 -18.88
CA ARG A 341 -6.58 7.37 -19.96
C ARG A 341 -6.38 8.01 -21.35
N ARG A 342 -6.46 9.34 -21.44
CA ARG A 342 -6.26 10.08 -22.70
C ARG A 342 -4.83 9.87 -23.22
N LEU A 343 -3.83 9.99 -22.36
CA LEU A 343 -2.42 9.77 -22.71
C LEU A 343 -2.17 8.31 -23.11
N ALA A 344 -2.68 7.36 -22.31
CA ALA A 344 -2.55 5.93 -22.60
C ALA A 344 -3.18 5.55 -23.96
N GLY A 345 -4.38 6.07 -24.25
CA GLY A 345 -5.07 5.85 -25.53
C GLY A 345 -4.37 6.46 -26.73
N ALA A 346 -3.56 7.50 -26.53
CA ALA A 346 -2.70 8.11 -27.54
C ALA A 346 -1.34 7.41 -27.69
N GLY A 347 -1.08 6.33 -26.94
CA GLY A 347 0.21 5.64 -26.95
C GLY A 347 1.32 6.39 -26.20
N HIS A 348 0.99 7.40 -25.40
CA HIS A 348 1.95 8.16 -24.61
C HIS A 348 2.24 7.42 -23.29
N TYR A 349 3.41 6.79 -23.19
CA TYR A 349 3.86 6.08 -22.00
C TYR A 349 5.21 6.62 -21.46
N PRO A 350 5.38 6.73 -20.13
CA PRO A 350 4.35 6.57 -19.09
C PRO A 350 3.21 7.58 -19.25
N ALA A 351 1.98 7.16 -18.95
CA ALA A 351 0.78 7.96 -19.17
C ALA A 351 0.56 9.01 -18.06
N ILE A 352 1.62 9.68 -17.61
CA ILE A 352 1.59 10.60 -16.47
C ILE A 352 1.00 11.94 -16.90
N ASP A 353 -0.08 12.34 -16.24
CA ASP A 353 -0.64 13.68 -16.39
C ASP A 353 0.12 14.68 -15.49
N ILE A 354 0.99 15.48 -16.10
CA ILE A 354 1.80 16.48 -15.40
C ILE A 354 0.96 17.61 -14.78
N ALA A 355 -0.19 17.93 -15.36
CA ALA A 355 -1.05 18.99 -14.84
C ALA A 355 -1.78 18.52 -13.57
N ALA A 356 -2.28 17.27 -13.60
CA ALA A 356 -3.00 16.66 -12.49
C ALA A 356 -2.09 16.06 -11.39
N SER A 357 -0.79 15.94 -11.64
CA SER A 357 0.18 15.41 -10.68
C SER A 357 0.90 16.50 -9.89
N VAL A 358 1.38 16.16 -8.68
CA VAL A 358 2.13 17.08 -7.82
C VAL A 358 3.06 16.33 -6.86
N SER A 359 4.28 16.83 -6.69
CA SER A 359 5.16 16.51 -5.56
C SER A 359 5.23 17.73 -4.65
N ARG A 360 4.70 17.64 -3.42
CA ARG A 360 4.66 18.79 -2.49
C ARG A 360 6.04 19.12 -1.92
N ILE A 361 6.95 18.14 -1.93
CA ILE A 361 8.31 18.27 -1.38
C ILE A 361 9.29 18.79 -2.43
N MET A 362 9.01 18.66 -3.73
CA MET A 362 9.91 19.06 -4.82
C MET A 362 10.62 20.41 -4.60
N PRO A 363 9.95 21.52 -4.22
CA PRO A 363 10.63 22.82 -4.04
C PRO A 363 11.71 22.84 -2.96
N GLN A 364 11.74 21.85 -2.05
CA GLN A 364 12.69 21.75 -0.95
C GLN A 364 13.91 20.89 -1.30
N ILE A 365 13.80 20.03 -2.32
CA ILE A 365 14.81 19.01 -2.67
C ILE A 365 15.51 19.26 -4.01
N VAL A 366 15.01 20.20 -4.81
CA VAL A 366 15.59 20.54 -6.12
C VAL A 366 16.19 21.94 -6.13
N SER A 367 17.10 22.19 -7.08
CA SER A 367 17.67 23.52 -7.29
C SER A 367 16.61 24.52 -7.80
N ALA A 368 16.81 25.81 -7.53
CA ALA A 368 15.95 26.87 -8.06
C ALA A 368 15.87 26.87 -9.60
N GLY A 369 16.98 26.51 -10.27
CA GLY A 369 17.03 26.37 -11.73
C GLY A 369 16.13 25.24 -12.24
N GLN A 370 16.24 24.05 -11.65
CA GLN A 370 15.37 22.91 -11.97
C GLN A 370 13.89 23.25 -11.73
N LEU A 371 13.58 23.87 -10.59
CA LEU A 371 12.22 24.28 -10.27
C LEU A 371 11.65 25.25 -11.31
N ALA A 372 12.43 26.25 -11.73
CA ALA A 372 12.03 27.21 -12.75
C ALA A 372 11.78 26.54 -14.11
N MET A 373 12.63 25.60 -14.51
CA MET A 373 12.47 24.81 -15.74
C MET A 373 11.20 23.96 -15.70
N ALA A 374 10.96 23.24 -14.59
CA ALA A 374 9.75 22.44 -14.42
C ALA A 374 8.48 23.31 -14.47
N GLN A 375 8.48 24.47 -13.84
CA GLN A 375 7.37 25.42 -13.91
C GLN A 375 7.17 26.01 -15.31
N LYS A 376 8.24 26.27 -16.06
CA LYS A 376 8.14 26.72 -17.46
C LYS A 376 7.50 25.63 -18.33
N LEU A 377 7.93 24.38 -18.21
CA LEU A 377 7.34 23.24 -18.93
C LEU A 377 5.85 23.08 -18.60
N ARG A 378 5.45 23.16 -17.32
CA ARG A 378 4.04 23.08 -16.91
C ARG A 378 3.19 24.19 -17.52
N ARG A 379 3.71 25.42 -17.58
CA ARG A 379 3.02 26.55 -18.24
C ARG A 379 2.84 26.31 -19.74
N MET A 380 3.87 25.84 -20.43
CA MET A 380 3.77 25.52 -21.87
C MET A 380 2.77 24.39 -22.13
N LEU A 381 2.76 23.34 -21.31
CA LEU A 381 1.76 22.26 -21.42
C LEU A 381 0.33 22.78 -21.22
N ALA A 382 0.09 23.61 -20.20
CA ALA A 382 -1.22 24.19 -19.95
C ALA A 382 -1.68 25.09 -21.11
N CYS A 383 -0.79 25.96 -21.59
CA CYS A 383 -1.08 26.84 -22.72
C CYS A 383 -1.37 26.05 -24.00
N TYR A 384 -0.60 24.99 -24.29
CA TYR A 384 -0.89 24.11 -25.42
C TYR A 384 -2.28 23.45 -25.30
N GLN A 385 -2.66 22.99 -24.11
CA GLN A 385 -3.97 22.36 -23.89
C GLN A 385 -5.14 23.32 -24.15
N GLU A 386 -4.98 24.61 -23.84
CA GLU A 386 -6.00 25.62 -24.11
C GLU A 386 -6.22 25.85 -25.61
N ILE A 387 -5.17 25.73 -26.42
CA ILE A 387 -5.21 25.97 -27.88
C ILE A 387 -5.33 24.69 -28.72
N GLU A 388 -5.20 23.50 -28.12
CA GLU A 388 -5.09 22.21 -28.82
C GLU A 388 -6.22 22.02 -29.85
N LEU A 389 -7.46 22.34 -29.47
CA LEU A 389 -8.62 22.24 -30.35
C LEU A 389 -8.51 23.17 -31.56
N LEU A 390 -8.11 24.44 -31.33
CA LEU A 390 -7.96 25.45 -32.39
C LEU A 390 -6.87 25.06 -33.39
N VAL A 391 -5.79 24.49 -32.90
CA VAL A 391 -4.70 23.94 -33.73
C VAL A 391 -5.19 22.76 -34.56
N GLN A 392 -5.95 21.82 -33.95
CA GLN A 392 -6.46 20.63 -34.65
C GLN A 392 -7.46 20.98 -35.76
N ILE A 393 -8.28 22.02 -35.60
CA ILE A 393 -9.22 22.49 -36.63
C ILE A 393 -8.59 23.49 -37.63
N GLY A 394 -7.35 23.91 -37.40
CA GLY A 394 -6.63 24.84 -38.28
C GLY A 394 -6.99 26.32 -38.14
N GLU A 395 -7.65 26.71 -37.05
CA GLU A 395 -8.10 28.08 -36.79
C GLU A 395 -7.11 28.90 -35.94
N TYR A 396 -6.03 28.27 -35.44
CA TYR A 396 -5.00 28.96 -34.67
C TYR A 396 -4.12 29.85 -35.57
N GLN A 397 -3.99 31.14 -35.22
CA GLN A 397 -3.16 32.11 -35.93
C GLN A 397 -1.88 32.42 -35.14
N ALA A 398 -0.73 32.10 -35.73
CA ALA A 398 0.56 32.38 -35.10
C ALA A 398 0.86 33.90 -35.07
N GLY A 399 1.48 34.36 -33.99
CA GLY A 399 1.94 35.73 -33.80
C GLY A 399 1.04 36.61 -32.94
N GLU A 400 -0.16 36.15 -32.58
CA GLU A 400 -1.07 36.89 -31.68
C GLU A 400 -0.74 36.67 -30.20
N ASP A 401 -0.35 35.45 -29.83
CA ASP A 401 0.04 35.09 -28.47
C ASP A 401 1.43 34.41 -28.48
N PRO A 402 2.49 35.14 -28.08
CA PRO A 402 3.84 34.60 -28.03
C PRO A 402 3.99 33.36 -27.11
N GLN A 403 3.17 33.25 -26.07
CA GLN A 403 3.25 32.10 -25.14
C GLN A 403 2.63 30.85 -25.78
N ALA A 404 1.51 31.02 -26.47
CA ALA A 404 0.85 29.95 -27.23
C ALA A 404 1.71 29.49 -28.41
N ASP A 405 2.40 30.42 -29.08
CA ASP A 405 3.35 30.11 -30.15
C ASP A 405 4.54 29.30 -29.64
N GLU A 406 5.15 29.71 -28.52
CA GLU A 406 6.25 28.96 -27.89
C GLU A 406 5.78 27.57 -27.46
N ALA A 407 4.62 27.47 -26.82
CA ALA A 407 4.03 26.20 -26.40
C ALA A 407 3.79 25.26 -27.59
N LEU A 408 3.18 25.74 -28.67
CA LEU A 408 2.93 24.98 -29.89
C LEU A 408 4.23 24.50 -30.54
N GLN A 409 5.24 25.37 -30.65
CA GLN A 409 6.53 25.03 -31.24
C GLN A 409 7.28 23.98 -30.41
N ARG A 410 7.21 24.06 -29.07
CA ARG A 410 7.94 23.19 -28.15
C ARG A 410 7.20 21.90 -27.81
N TYR A 411 5.89 21.83 -28.05
CA TYR A 411 5.05 20.68 -27.66
C TYR A 411 5.60 19.32 -28.12
N PRO A 412 6.06 19.11 -29.37
CA PRO A 412 6.61 17.82 -29.78
C PRO A 412 7.84 17.40 -28.96
N ALA A 413 8.72 18.35 -28.61
CA ALA A 413 9.89 18.09 -27.77
C ALA A 413 9.51 17.79 -26.32
N ILE A 414 8.48 18.48 -25.80
CA ILE A 414 7.93 18.21 -24.46
C ILE A 414 7.35 16.78 -24.42
N CYS A 415 6.57 16.37 -25.42
CA CYS A 415 6.04 15.00 -25.49
C CYS A 415 7.17 13.96 -25.55
N ALA A 416 8.19 14.17 -26.37
CA ALA A 416 9.34 13.27 -26.47
C ALA A 416 10.13 13.17 -25.14
N PHE A 417 10.21 14.26 -24.38
CA PHE A 417 10.82 14.27 -23.06
C PHE A 417 10.02 13.45 -22.04
N LEU A 418 8.70 13.62 -22.03
CA LEU A 418 7.79 12.97 -21.08
C LEU A 418 7.54 11.49 -21.40
N GLN A 419 7.59 11.11 -22.68
CA GLN A 419 7.54 9.71 -23.10
C GLN A 419 8.86 9.02 -22.81
N GLN A 420 8.82 7.81 -22.28
CA GLN A 420 9.99 7.00 -22.03
C GLN A 420 9.64 5.53 -22.28
N ASP A 421 10.49 4.84 -23.05
CA ASP A 421 10.26 3.43 -23.34
C ASP A 421 10.47 2.57 -22.08
N HIS A 422 9.67 1.53 -21.98
CA HIS A 422 9.68 0.50 -20.95
C HIS A 422 10.73 -0.59 -21.20
N THR A 423 11.35 -0.61 -22.38
CA THR A 423 12.36 -1.60 -22.70
C THR A 423 13.50 -1.49 -21.68
N LEU A 424 13.67 -2.55 -20.89
CA LEU A 424 14.77 -2.81 -19.95
C LEU A 424 16.13 -2.92 -20.67
N SER A 425 16.30 -2.21 -21.78
CA SER A 425 17.58 -1.98 -22.39
C SER A 425 18.33 -1.08 -21.44
N ARG A 426 19.35 -1.64 -20.79
CA ARG A 426 20.47 -0.89 -20.23
C ARG A 426 21.12 -0.11 -21.36
N ASP A 427 20.50 0.99 -21.77
CA ASP A 427 21.27 2.06 -22.36
C ASP A 427 22.18 2.58 -21.23
N PRO A 428 23.50 2.59 -21.37
CA PRO A 428 24.38 3.32 -20.46
C PRO A 428 24.05 4.84 -20.40
N ASN A 429 23.15 5.33 -21.27
CA ASN A 429 22.43 6.60 -21.11
C ASN A 429 21.13 6.50 -20.29
N THR A 430 21.03 5.49 -19.40
CA THR A 430 20.01 5.46 -18.33
C THR A 430 19.97 6.85 -17.74
N ALA A 431 18.78 7.45 -17.69
CA ALA A 431 18.59 8.88 -17.53
C ALA A 431 19.17 9.35 -16.18
N HIS A 432 20.49 9.54 -16.14
CA HIS A 432 21.20 10.13 -15.04
C HIS A 432 20.55 11.47 -14.79
N LEU A 433 20.42 11.84 -13.52
CA LEU A 433 19.74 13.07 -13.14
C LEU A 433 20.26 14.25 -13.97
N ASP A 434 21.57 14.36 -14.14
CA ASP A 434 22.21 15.39 -14.96
C ASP A 434 21.73 15.37 -16.42
N ALA A 435 21.71 14.20 -17.07
CA ALA A 435 21.21 14.06 -18.45
C ALA A 435 19.71 14.40 -18.56
N THR A 436 18.91 14.04 -17.56
CA THR A 436 17.49 14.42 -17.48
C THR A 436 17.34 15.95 -17.39
N LEU A 437 18.17 16.60 -16.57
CA LEU A 437 18.15 18.05 -16.38
C LEU A 437 18.67 18.81 -17.60
N GLU A 438 19.70 18.30 -18.27
CA GLU A 438 20.21 18.84 -19.53
C GLU A 438 19.16 18.75 -20.64
N HIS A 439 18.50 17.58 -20.78
CA HIS A 439 17.42 17.42 -21.75
C HIS A 439 16.24 18.33 -21.41
N LEU A 440 15.88 18.46 -20.12
CA LEU A 440 14.86 19.40 -19.67
C LEU A 440 15.22 20.84 -20.06
N ALA A 441 16.45 21.28 -19.84
CA ALA A 441 16.94 22.60 -20.23
C ALA A 441 16.82 22.82 -21.75
N GLN A 442 17.20 21.84 -22.56
CA GLN A 442 17.06 21.92 -24.02
C GLN A 442 15.61 22.06 -24.47
N VAL A 443 14.70 21.31 -23.83
CA VAL A 443 13.26 21.33 -24.14
C VAL A 443 12.66 22.68 -23.80
N VAL A 444 12.97 23.23 -22.63
CA VAL A 444 12.38 24.49 -22.17
C VAL A 444 13.08 25.74 -22.70
N GLY A 445 14.28 25.62 -23.27
CA GLY A 445 15.11 26.76 -23.72
C GLY A 445 15.57 27.60 -22.53
#